data_AF-A0A956QLH2-F1
#
_entry.id   AF-A0A956QLH2-F1
#
_cell.length_a   1.000
_cell.length_b   1.000
_cell.length_c   1.000
_cell.angle_alpha   90.00
_cell.angle_beta   90.00
_cell.angle_gamma   90.00
#
_symmetry.space_group_name_H-M   'P 1'
#
loop_
_entity.id
_entity.type
_entity.pdbx_description
1 polymer ?
#
loop_
_entity_poly.entity_id
_entity_poly.type
_entity_poly.pdbx_seq_one_letter_code
_entity_poly.pdbx_strand_id
1 'polypeptide(L)'
;MLFNSIEFCVFLPVVFALYWLLRERRAQNLLLLVASYVFYGWWDWRFTSLLALSTVVDLALGPRMEQATSKARRRAYLGVSLAVNLGVLAYFKYANFFIDSFVQAFTFLGQHPDPAHLDIVLPVGISFYTF
;
A
#
# COMPACT_ATOMS: atom_id res chain seq x y z
N MET A 1 3.46 2.35 -14.05
CA MET A 1 3.08 2.12 -15.46
C MET A 1 1.57 2.05 -15.49
N LEU A 2 0.91 2.75 -16.41
CA LEU A 2 -0.55 2.61 -16.55
C LEU A 2 -0.87 1.37 -17.41
N PHE A 3 -1.99 0.69 -17.16
CA PHE A 3 -2.34 -0.52 -17.90
C PHE A 3 -2.56 -0.26 -19.40
N ASN A 4 -3.00 0.94 -19.77
CA ASN A 4 -3.21 1.37 -21.16
C ASN A 4 -1.98 2.06 -21.79
N SER A 5 -0.79 1.89 -21.21
CA SER A 5 0.45 2.53 -21.68
C SER A 5 1.30 1.62 -22.56
N ILE A 6 2.12 2.20 -23.44
CA ILE A 6 3.05 1.46 -24.31
C ILE A 6 4.07 0.71 -23.44
N GLU A 7 4.52 1.34 -22.36
CA GLU A 7 5.44 0.77 -21.40
C GLU A 7 4.89 -0.54 -20.83
N PHE A 8 3.62 -0.56 -20.41
CA PHE A 8 2.97 -1.79 -19.95
C PHE A 8 2.83 -2.85 -21.06
N CYS A 9 2.50 -2.40 -22.27
CA CYS A 9 2.37 -3.28 -23.45
C CYS A 9 3.69 -4.01 -23.78
N VAL A 10 4.85 -3.38 -23.53
CA VAL A 10 6.17 -4.01 -23.69
C VAL A 10 6.56 -4.83 -22.44
N PHE A 11 6.32 -4.29 -21.25
CA PHE A 11 6.70 -4.91 -19.99
C PHE A 11 6.06 -6.28 -19.78
N LEU A 12 4.76 -6.42 -20.07
CA LEU A 12 4.03 -7.66 -19.83
C LEU A 12 4.57 -8.83 -20.67
N PRO A 13 4.74 -8.74 -22.01
CA PRO A 13 5.37 -9.80 -22.80
C PRO A 13 6.80 -10.14 -22.36
N VAL A 14 7.60 -9.14 -21.96
CA VAL A 14 8.98 -9.36 -21.49
C VAL A 14 8.97 -10.18 -20.21
N VAL A 15 8.20 -9.76 -19.19
CA VAL A 15 8.09 -10.49 -17.92
C VAL A 15 7.53 -11.89 -18.14
N PHE A 16 6.52 -12.03 -19.01
CA PHE A 16 5.93 -13.31 -19.36
C PHE A 16 6.94 -14.25 -20.03
N ALA A 17 7.70 -13.77 -21.01
CA ALA A 17 8.74 -14.56 -21.66
C ALA A 17 9.82 -14.99 -20.67
N LEU A 18 10.32 -14.06 -19.84
CA LEU A 18 11.31 -14.36 -18.80
C LEU A 18 10.79 -15.41 -17.80
N TYR A 19 9.53 -15.34 -17.40
CA TYR A 19 8.92 -16.30 -16.49
C TYR A 19 8.99 -17.73 -17.03
N TRP A 20 8.70 -17.91 -18.33
CA TRP A 20 8.74 -19.23 -18.98
C TRP A 20 10.15 -19.72 -19.30
N LEU A 21 11.13 -18.82 -19.41
CA LEU A 21 12.54 -19.19 -19.56
C LEU A 21 13.15 -19.72 -18.26
N LEU A 22 12.66 -19.24 -17.11
CA LEU A 22 13.09 -19.72 -15.79
C LEU A 22 12.47 -21.09 -15.50
N ARG A 23 13.31 -22.07 -15.15
CA ARG A 23 12.88 -23.44 -14.80
C ARG A 23 12.63 -23.64 -13.31
N GLU A 24 13.25 -22.82 -12.47
CA GLU A 24 13.14 -22.94 -11.02
C GLU A 24 12.01 -22.06 -10.47
N ARG A 25 11.12 -22.66 -9.67
CA ARG A 25 10.03 -21.94 -9.00
C ARG A 25 10.50 -20.76 -8.16
N ARG A 26 11.67 -20.88 -7.49
CA ARG A 26 12.23 -19.79 -6.69
C ARG A 26 12.62 -18.60 -7.55
N ALA A 27 13.29 -18.85 -8.67
CA ALA A 27 13.66 -17.81 -9.62
C ALA A 27 12.43 -17.15 -10.25
N GLN A 28 11.41 -17.95 -10.61
CA GLN A 28 10.13 -17.44 -11.09
C GLN A 28 9.44 -16.51 -10.08
N ASN A 29 9.35 -16.92 -8.81
CA ASN A 29 8.75 -16.11 -7.76
C ASN A 29 9.55 -14.82 -7.52
N LEU A 30 10.89 -14.89 -7.58
CA LEU A 30 11.74 -13.71 -7.45
C LEU A 30 11.55 -12.75 -8.63
N LEU A 31 11.48 -13.27 -9.86
CA LEU A 31 11.18 -12.47 -11.05
C LEU A 31 9.83 -11.75 -10.89
N LEU A 32 8.78 -12.48 -10.51
CA LEU A 32 7.44 -11.91 -10.32
C LEU A 32 7.42 -10.87 -9.21
N LEU A 33 8.15 -11.09 -8.11
CA LEU A 33 8.29 -10.13 -7.03
C LEU A 33 8.95 -8.84 -7.54
N VAL A 34 10.12 -8.95 -8.18
CA VAL A 34 10.86 -7.80 -8.72
C VAL A 34 10.02 -7.07 -9.76
N ALA A 35 9.41 -7.79 -10.70
CA ALA A 35 8.52 -7.23 -11.70
C ALA A 35 7.35 -6.47 -11.06
N SER A 36 6.73 -7.02 -10.02
CA SER A 36 5.64 -6.34 -9.31
C SER A 36 6.11 -5.03 -8.68
N TYR A 37 7.26 -5.04 -7.99
CA TYR A 37 7.82 -3.82 -7.39
C TYR A 37 8.21 -2.78 -8.44
N VAL A 38 8.75 -3.19 -9.60
CA VAL A 38 9.02 -2.29 -10.73
C VAL A 38 7.72 -1.69 -11.26
N PHE A 39 6.69 -2.50 -11.47
CA PHE A 39 5.40 -2.04 -11.99
C PHE A 39 4.74 -0.99 -11.08
N TYR A 40 4.68 -1.26 -9.76
CA TYR A 40 4.14 -0.33 -8.77
C TYR A 40 5.03 0.92 -8.60
N GLY A 41 6.36 0.76 -8.56
CA GLY A 41 7.30 1.86 -8.38
C GLY A 41 7.51 2.77 -9.57
N TRP A 42 7.08 2.35 -10.75
CA TRP A 42 7.12 3.17 -11.94
C TRP A 42 6.22 4.40 -11.88
N TRP A 43 5.15 4.36 -11.08
CA TRP A 43 4.33 5.56 -10.85
C TRP A 43 5.06 6.54 -9.92
N ASP A 44 5.40 6.07 -8.73
CA ASP A 44 6.20 6.82 -7.76
C ASP A 44 6.80 5.84 -6.74
N TRP A 45 8.13 5.83 -6.64
CA TRP A 45 8.84 4.93 -5.74
C TRP A 45 8.53 5.21 -4.26
N ARG A 46 8.16 6.44 -3.89
CA ARG A 46 7.80 6.83 -2.51
C ARG A 46 6.55 6.11 -2.02
N PHE A 47 5.64 5.77 -2.93
CA PHE A 47 4.44 5.00 -2.56
C PHE A 47 4.70 3.50 -2.56
N THR A 48 5.74 3.05 -3.24
CA THR A 48 6.16 1.65 -3.20
C THR A 48 6.77 1.30 -1.85
N SER A 49 7.38 2.26 -1.14
CA SER A 49 7.83 2.03 0.22
C SER A 49 6.66 1.79 1.20
N LEU A 50 5.45 2.29 0.91
CA LEU A 50 4.25 1.98 1.70
C LEU A 50 3.81 0.53 1.50
N LEU A 51 3.83 0.04 0.26
CA LEU A 51 3.59 -1.37 -0.07
C LEU A 51 4.64 -2.28 0.60
N ALA A 52 5.92 -1.88 0.52
CA ALA A 52 7.01 -2.60 1.17
C ALA A 52 6.84 -2.63 2.70
N LEU A 53 6.45 -1.50 3.30
CA LEU A 53 6.18 -1.40 4.74
C LEU A 53 5.07 -2.37 5.16
N SER A 54 3.91 -2.32 4.48
CA SER A 54 2.78 -3.22 4.73
C SER A 54 3.22 -4.68 4.60
N THR A 55 3.90 -5.02 3.50
CA THR A 55 4.44 -6.37 3.25
C THR A 55 5.37 -6.84 4.37
N VAL A 56 6.34 -6.01 4.77
CA VAL A 56 7.32 -6.35 5.82
C VAL A 56 6.63 -6.52 7.17
N VAL A 57 5.71 -5.63 7.51
CA VAL A 57 4.95 -5.70 8.78
C VAL A 57 4.16 -7.00 8.83
N ASP A 58 3.42 -7.34 7.78
CA ASP A 58 2.56 -8.52 7.78
C ASP A 58 3.35 -9.82 7.67
N LEU A 59 4.44 -9.86 6.88
CA LEU A 59 5.36 -11.01 6.85
C LEU A 59 6.07 -11.21 8.21
N ALA A 60 6.32 -10.14 8.96
CA ALA A 60 6.96 -10.21 10.26
C ALA A 60 5.97 -10.59 11.37
N LEU A 61 4.69 -10.20 11.27
CA LEU A 61 3.69 -10.44 12.30
C LEU A 61 2.92 -11.75 12.09
N GLY A 62 2.71 -12.19 10.85
CA GLY A 62 1.98 -13.42 10.53
C GLY A 62 2.53 -14.67 11.24
N PRO A 63 3.82 -15.02 11.08
CA PRO A 63 4.41 -16.17 11.78
C PRO A 63 4.40 -16.01 13.30
N ARG A 64 4.57 -14.78 13.81
CA ARG A 64 4.51 -14.50 15.26
C ARG A 64 3.11 -14.68 15.82
N MET A 65 2.07 -14.39 15.04
CA MET A 65 0.68 -14.67 15.40
C MET A 65 0.39 -16.17 15.47
N GLU A 66 0.95 -16.95 14.55
CA GLU A 66 0.80 -18.41 14.52
C GLU A 66 1.52 -19.07 15.71
N GLN A 67 2.73 -18.62 16.03
CA GLN A 67 3.54 -19.15 17.13
C GLN A 67 3.11 -18.65 18.53
N ALA A 68 2.23 -17.64 18.61
CA ALA A 68 1.82 -17.05 19.87
C ALA A 68 0.93 -18.01 20.68
N THR A 69 1.45 -18.48 21.82
CA THR A 69 0.71 -19.33 22.78
C THR A 69 -0.34 -18.56 23.58
N SER A 70 -0.12 -17.26 23.81
CA SER A 70 -1.05 -16.39 24.52
C SER A 70 -2.00 -15.67 23.57
N LYS A 71 -3.30 -15.76 23.85
CA LYS A 71 -4.36 -15.02 23.14
C LYS A 71 -4.13 -13.50 23.17
N ALA A 72 -3.53 -12.96 24.24
CA ALA A 72 -3.22 -11.54 24.35
C ALA A 72 -2.12 -11.12 23.35
N ARG A 73 -1.04 -11.91 23.23
CA ARG A 73 0.04 -11.63 22.26
C ARG A 73 -0.45 -11.73 20.83
N ARG A 74 -1.26 -12.75 20.51
CA ARG A 74 -1.87 -12.89 19.18
C ARG A 74 -2.74 -11.68 18.82
N ARG A 75 -3.54 -11.18 19.77
CA ARG A 75 -4.33 -9.95 19.60
C ARG A 75 -3.47 -8.70 19.43
N ALA A 76 -2.36 -8.61 20.17
CA ALA A 76 -1.43 -7.48 20.03
C ALA A 76 -0.81 -7.44 18.63
N TYR A 77 -0.32 -8.56 18.11
CA TYR A 77 0.23 -8.62 16.75
C TYR A 77 -0.81 -8.29 15.68
N LEU A 78 -2.03 -8.82 15.80
CA LEU A 78 -3.14 -8.43 14.92
C LEU A 78 -3.42 -6.92 15.01
N GLY A 79 -3.45 -6.38 16.23
CA GLY A 79 -3.67 -4.95 16.46
C GLY A 79 -2.61 -4.08 15.80
N VAL A 80 -1.35 -4.48 15.85
CA VAL A 80 -0.25 -3.78 15.16
C VAL A 80 -0.42 -3.83 13.65
N SER A 81 -0.68 -5.02 13.06
CA SER A 81 -0.89 -5.18 11.61
C SER A 81 -2.07 -4.30 11.14
N LEU A 82 -3.20 -4.34 11.84
CA LEU A 82 -4.36 -3.52 11.54
C LEU A 82 -4.06 -2.02 11.69
N ALA A 83 -3.37 -1.62 12.76
CA ALA A 83 -3.04 -0.22 12.99
C ALA A 83 -2.14 0.35 11.88
N VAL A 84 -1.15 -0.41 11.41
CA VAL A 84 -0.29 0.03 10.29
C VAL A 84 -1.09 0.11 9.00
N ASN A 85 -1.76 -0.97 8.60
CA ASN A 85 -2.47 -1.05 7.32
C ASN A 85 -3.63 -0.04 7.23
N LEU A 86 -4.47 0.02 8.27
CA LEU A 86 -5.58 0.99 8.32
C LEU A 86 -5.10 2.41 8.57
N GLY A 87 -3.98 2.61 9.29
CA GLY A 87 -3.39 3.94 9.50
C GLY A 87 -2.88 4.55 8.21
N VAL A 88 -2.16 3.77 7.39
CA VAL A 88 -1.71 4.17 6.05
C VAL A 88 -2.92 4.50 5.16
N LEU A 89 -3.96 3.67 5.17
CA LEU A 89 -5.19 3.94 4.42
C LEU A 89 -5.91 5.20 4.91
N ALA A 90 -6.08 5.36 6.23
CA ALA A 90 -6.75 6.51 6.83
C ALA A 90 -6.04 7.82 6.44
N TYR A 91 -4.71 7.85 6.55
CA TYR A 91 -3.92 9.02 6.21
C TYR A 91 -4.02 9.36 4.72
N PHE A 92 -3.69 8.44 3.82
CA PHE A 92 -3.61 8.76 2.40
C PHE A 92 -4.98 8.89 1.71
N LYS A 93 -5.98 8.12 2.15
CA LYS A 93 -7.30 8.09 1.49
C LYS A 93 -8.30 9.06 2.11
N TYR A 94 -8.27 9.25 3.42
CA TYR A 94 -9.35 9.93 4.13
C TYR A 94 -8.93 11.24 4.79
N ALA A 95 -7.63 11.57 4.93
CA ALA A 95 -7.21 12.79 5.60
C ALA A 95 -7.79 14.07 4.96
N ASN A 96 -7.72 14.21 3.63
CA ASN A 96 -8.31 15.37 2.94
C ASN A 96 -9.82 15.46 3.15
N PHE A 97 -10.53 14.33 3.05
CA PHE A 97 -11.96 14.29 3.34
C PHE A 97 -12.28 14.78 4.77
N PHE A 98 -11.48 14.38 5.76
CA PHE A 98 -11.66 14.84 7.14
C PHE A 98 -11.33 16.32 7.33
N ILE A 99 -10.26 16.82 6.68
CA ILE A 99 -9.88 18.25 6.71
C ILE A 99 -11.00 19.09 6.09
N ASP A 100 -11.47 18.73 4.91
CA ASP A 100 -12.55 19.43 4.21
C ASP A 100 -13.84 19.43 5.04
N SER A 101 -14.19 18.29 5.63
CA SER A 101 -15.37 18.17 6.51
C SER A 101 -15.23 19.04 7.76
N PHE A 102 -14.03 19.13 8.34
CA PHE A 102 -13.74 19.96 9.51
C PHE A 102 -13.87 21.45 9.17
N VAL A 103 -13.27 21.89 8.06
CA VAL A 103 -13.37 23.28 7.60
C VAL A 103 -14.83 23.66 7.32
N GLN A 104 -15.60 22.78 6.66
CA GLN A 104 -17.02 23.00 6.41
C GLN A 104 -17.84 23.11 7.71
N ALA A 105 -17.58 22.25 8.69
CA ALA A 105 -18.28 22.28 9.98
C ALA A 105 -18.03 23.60 10.74
N PHE A 106 -16.80 24.11 10.75
CA PHE A 106 -16.47 25.38 11.39
C PHE A 106 -16.97 26.60 10.61
N THR A 107 -16.97 26.51 9.27
CA THR A 107 -17.58 27.53 8.40
C THR A 107 -19.08 27.69 8.69
N PHE A 108 -19.78 26.58 8.92
CA PHE A 108 -21.17 26.61 9.36
C PHE A 108 -21.37 27.29 10.73
N LEU A 109 -20.38 27.18 11.63
CA LEU A 109 -20.37 27.85 12.93
C LEU A 109 -19.88 29.32 12.86
N GLY A 110 -19.72 29.88 11.66
CA GLY A 110 -19.31 31.27 11.44
C GLY A 110 -17.80 31.52 11.60
N GLN A 111 -16.99 30.47 11.69
CA GLN A 111 -15.54 30.55 11.73
C GLN A 111 -14.97 30.17 10.37
N HIS A 112 -14.01 30.93 9.84
CA HIS A 112 -13.34 30.60 8.58
C HIS A 112 -11.90 30.15 8.86
N PRO A 113 -11.69 28.91 9.34
CA PRO A 113 -10.34 28.39 9.50
C PRO A 113 -9.68 28.28 8.12
N ASP A 114 -8.43 28.70 8.04
CA ASP A 114 -7.62 28.51 6.84
C ASP A 114 -7.44 26.99 6.63
N PRO A 115 -7.87 26.42 5.49
CA PRO A 115 -7.67 25.02 5.21
C PRO A 115 -6.17 24.72 5.25
N ALA A 116 -5.76 23.88 6.20
CA ALA A 116 -4.45 23.25 6.16
C ALA A 116 -4.42 22.31 4.94
N HIS A 117 -4.04 22.84 3.78
CA HIS A 117 -3.87 22.09 2.54
C HIS A 117 -2.64 21.20 2.67
N LEU A 118 -2.83 20.07 3.36
CA LEU A 118 -1.96 18.93 3.22
C LEU A 118 -2.32 18.34 1.85
N ASP A 119 -1.65 18.77 0.78
CA ASP A 119 -1.84 18.23 -0.59
C ASP A 119 -1.34 16.77 -0.65
N ILE A 120 -2.03 15.89 0.06
CA ILE A 120 -1.70 14.47 0.21
C ILE A 120 -2.03 13.80 -1.11
N VAL A 121 -0.99 13.45 -1.84
CA VAL A 121 -1.10 12.69 -3.08
C VAL A 121 -1.53 11.27 -2.77
N LEU A 122 -2.66 10.85 -3.35
CA LEU A 122 -3.22 9.52 -3.15
C LEU A 122 -2.39 8.48 -3.93
N PRO A 123 -1.86 7.43 -3.27
CA PRO A 123 -1.16 6.35 -3.94
C PRO A 123 -2.12 5.51 -4.78
N VAL A 124 -1.71 5.18 -6.00
CA VAL A 124 -2.49 4.29 -6.87
C VAL A 124 -2.58 2.91 -6.25
N GLY A 125 -3.81 2.43 -6.08
CA GLY A 125 -4.06 1.05 -5.65
C GLY A 125 -3.96 0.79 -4.14
N ILE A 126 -3.81 1.82 -3.30
CA ILE A 126 -3.72 1.67 -1.83
C ILE A 126 -4.83 0.85 -1.20
N SER A 127 -6.06 0.96 -1.73
CA SER A 127 -7.18 0.18 -1.21
C SER A 127 -7.09 -1.32 -1.54
N PHE A 128 -6.39 -1.71 -2.61
CA PHE A 128 -6.36 -3.11 -3.07
C PHE A 128 -5.33 -3.96 -2.35
N TYR A 129 -4.21 -3.38 -1.88
CA TYR A 129 -3.20 -4.14 -1.14
C TYR A 129 -3.39 -4.04 0.39
N THR A 130 -4.26 -3.15 0.87
CA THR A 130 -4.61 -3.04 2.29
C THR A 130 -5.72 -4.00 2.73
N PHE A 131 -6.60 -4.43 1.81
CA PHE A 131 -7.74 -5.34 2.07
C PHE A 131 -7.61 -6.63 1.26
#